data_AF-A0A366SC02-F1
#
_entry.id   AF-A0A366SC02-F1
#
_cell.length_a   1.000
_cell.length_b   1.000
_cell.length_c   1.000
_cell.angle_alpha   90.00
_cell.angle_beta   90.00
_cell.angle_gamma   90.00
#
_symmetry.space_group_name_H-M   'P 1'
#
loop_
_entity.id
_entity.type
_entity.pdbx_description
1 polymer ?
#
loop_
_entity_poly.entity_id
_entity_poly.type
_entity_poly.pdbx_seq_one_letter_code
_entity_poly.pdbx_strand_id
1 'polypeptide(L)'
;MAWLTRYERLLQRARQLINFHKKHAQDPTNERFLLAKAISDPALLAAEFLARETEPLQDEAEYPPAWETGLRSLSIILRNFEETVKHEEWYENWEDERVAVLKMANAIHREARLMEAEAEVEAKKMMEEEAEANGRKMRKTAIERAAQLIDADLQAKTKTPSKKRKAEVEVPATDRVLRPRRK
;
A
#
# COMPACT_ATOMS: atom_id res chain seq x y z
N MET A 1 -32.00 32.82 8.08
CA MET A 1 -30.79 31.99 8.23
C MET A 1 -29.59 32.91 8.22
N ALA A 2 -28.78 32.92 9.28
CA ALA A 2 -27.50 33.60 9.26
C ALA A 2 -26.53 32.80 8.38
N TRP A 3 -25.84 33.46 7.46
CA TRP A 3 -24.82 32.80 6.64
C TRP A 3 -23.61 32.51 7.52
N LEU A 4 -23.18 31.25 7.59
CA LEU A 4 -21.96 30.89 8.32
C LEU A 4 -20.76 31.64 7.74
N THR A 5 -19.96 32.23 8.63
CA THR A 5 -18.65 32.77 8.33
C THR A 5 -17.74 31.69 7.78
N ARG A 6 -16.65 32.08 7.10
CA ARG A 6 -15.67 31.12 6.59
C ARG A 6 -15.06 30.27 7.71
N TYR A 7 -14.82 30.86 8.88
CA TYR A 7 -14.30 30.16 10.05
C TYR A 7 -15.29 29.15 10.61
N GLU A 8 -16.54 29.53 10.80
CA GLU A 8 -17.58 28.59 11.27
C GLU A 8 -17.77 27.42 10.31
N ARG A 9 -17.68 27.66 8.99
CA ARG A 9 -17.70 26.58 8.01
C ARG A 9 -16.50 25.65 8.17
N LEU A 10 -15.32 26.18 8.45
CA LEU A 10 -14.14 25.35 8.69
C LEU A 10 -14.34 24.44 9.91
N LEU A 11 -14.80 25.02 11.02
CA LEU A 11 -15.09 24.26 12.25
C LEU A 11 -16.17 23.20 12.03
N GLN A 12 -17.24 23.57 11.31
CA GLN A 12 -18.27 22.64 10.90
C GLN A 12 -17.68 21.49 10.07
N ARG A 13 -16.82 21.78 9.09
CA ARG A 13 -16.17 20.74 8.27
C ARG A 13 -15.25 19.84 9.10
N ALA A 14 -14.50 20.41 10.04
CA ALA A 14 -13.66 19.64 10.95
C ALA A 14 -14.50 18.61 11.73
N ARG A 15 -15.61 19.05 12.34
CA ARG A 15 -16.53 18.16 13.07
C ARG A 15 -17.13 17.08 12.19
N GLN A 16 -17.59 17.45 11.00
CA GLN A 16 -18.18 16.50 10.06
C GLN A 16 -17.19 15.44 9.59
N LEU A 17 -15.93 15.80 9.36
CA LEU A 17 -14.86 14.84 9.02
C LEU A 17 -14.61 13.86 10.16
N ILE A 18 -14.54 14.34 11.40
CA ILE A 18 -14.36 13.50 12.59
C ILE A 18 -15.53 12.52 12.75
N ASN A 19 -16.77 13.00 12.63
CA ASN A 19 -17.96 12.17 12.79
C ASN A 19 -18.01 11.09 11.70
N PHE A 20 -17.77 11.48 10.45
CA PHE A 20 -17.74 10.54 9.33
C PHE A 20 -16.66 9.46 9.53
N HIS A 21 -15.45 9.86 9.94
CA HIS A 21 -14.37 8.92 10.24
C HIS A 21 -14.76 7.97 11.38
N LYS A 22 -15.24 8.49 12.52
CA LYS A 22 -15.63 7.67 13.68
C LYS A 22 -16.72 6.65 13.35
N LYS A 23 -17.70 7.04 12.54
CA LYS A 23 -18.85 6.18 12.17
C LYS A 23 -18.48 5.05 11.22
N HIS A 24 -17.54 5.28 10.30
CA HIS A 24 -17.29 4.36 9.18
C HIS A 24 -15.91 3.70 9.20
N ALA A 25 -14.92 4.23 9.92
CA ALA A 25 -13.56 3.67 9.95
C ALA A 25 -13.38 2.46 10.88
N GLN A 26 -14.39 2.11 11.68
CA GLN A 26 -14.31 1.00 12.64
C GLN A 26 -14.71 -0.35 12.04
N ASP A 27 -15.57 -0.35 11.03
CA ASP A 27 -16.13 -1.57 10.46
C ASP A 27 -15.60 -1.81 9.04
N PRO A 28 -14.64 -2.73 8.85
CA PRO A 28 -14.07 -3.03 7.53
C PRO A 28 -15.08 -3.70 6.58
N THR A 29 -16.23 -4.17 7.08
CA THR A 29 -17.30 -4.74 6.25
C THR A 29 -18.21 -3.65 5.68
N ASN A 30 -18.11 -2.42 6.18
CA ASN A 30 -18.87 -1.29 5.69
C ASN A 30 -18.34 -0.83 4.32
N GLU A 31 -19.23 -0.66 3.34
CA GLU A 31 -18.89 -0.13 2.01
C GLU A 31 -18.17 1.22 2.06
N ARG A 32 -18.38 1.98 3.14
CA ARG A 32 -17.82 3.32 3.36
C ARG A 32 -16.50 3.30 4.13
N PHE A 33 -16.03 2.14 4.57
CA PHE A 33 -14.77 2.00 5.29
C PHE A 33 -13.60 2.60 4.51
N LEU A 34 -13.50 2.29 3.22
CA LEU A 34 -12.44 2.82 2.35
C LEU A 34 -12.52 4.33 2.20
N LEU A 35 -13.73 4.92 2.23
CA LEU A 35 -13.92 6.37 2.18
C LEU A 35 -13.45 7.04 3.47
N ALA A 36 -13.80 6.45 4.61
CA ALA A 36 -13.36 6.94 5.91
C ALA A 36 -11.84 6.85 6.05
N LYS A 37 -11.24 5.73 5.61
CA LYS A 37 -9.79 5.54 5.60
C LYS A 37 -9.05 6.38 4.57
N ALA A 38 -9.74 6.99 3.60
CA ALA A 38 -9.13 7.93 2.67
C ALA A 38 -8.89 9.31 3.31
N ILE A 39 -9.48 9.59 4.47
CA ILE A 39 -9.14 10.78 5.27
C ILE A 39 -7.76 10.52 5.87
N SER A 40 -6.79 11.37 5.54
CA SER A 40 -5.43 11.25 6.05
C SER A 40 -5.38 11.54 7.55
N ASP A 41 -4.50 10.84 8.29
CA ASP A 41 -4.32 11.05 9.73
C ASP A 41 -3.93 12.52 10.04
N PRO A 42 -3.07 13.19 9.26
CA PRO A 42 -2.78 14.62 9.41
C PRO A 42 -4.02 15.51 9.33
N ALA A 43 -4.91 15.24 8.39
CA ALA A 43 -6.15 16.00 8.24
C ALA A 43 -7.10 15.73 9.41
N LEU A 44 -7.16 14.48 9.89
CA LEU A 44 -7.99 14.10 11.04
C LEU A 44 -7.48 14.78 12.33
N LEU A 45 -6.18 14.75 12.60
CA LEU A 45 -5.58 15.40 13.77
C LEU A 45 -5.79 16.93 13.77
N ALA A 46 -5.63 17.57 12.62
CA ALA A 46 -5.93 18.99 12.46
C ALA A 46 -7.42 19.27 12.70
N ALA A 47 -8.31 18.42 12.18
CA ALA A 47 -9.74 18.55 12.41
C ALA A 47 -10.08 18.37 13.90
N GLU A 48 -9.52 17.38 14.58
CA GLU A 48 -9.71 17.13 16.01
C GLU A 48 -9.26 18.31 16.85
N PHE A 49 -8.12 18.92 16.51
CA PHE A 49 -7.65 20.13 17.18
C PHE A 49 -8.63 21.29 17.02
N LEU A 50 -9.09 21.57 15.78
CA LEU A 50 -10.05 22.63 15.50
C LEU A 50 -11.41 22.40 16.17
N ALA A 51 -11.84 21.14 16.28
CA ALA A 51 -13.12 20.77 16.85
C ALA A 51 -13.12 20.70 18.39
N ARG A 52 -11.95 20.69 19.05
CA ARG A 52 -11.79 20.34 20.48
C ARG A 52 -12.58 21.23 21.44
N GLU A 53 -12.62 22.52 21.16
CA GLU A 53 -13.23 23.54 22.05
C GLU A 53 -14.34 24.33 21.34
N THR A 54 -14.91 23.77 20.28
CA THR A 54 -15.93 24.47 19.47
C THR A 54 -17.27 23.76 19.56
N GLU A 55 -18.26 24.45 20.12
CA GLU A 55 -19.62 23.93 20.24
C GLU A 55 -20.25 23.70 18.85
N PRO A 56 -21.04 22.62 18.67
CA PRO A 56 -21.80 22.39 17.44
C PRO A 56 -22.67 23.59 17.11
N LEU A 57 -22.74 23.94 15.83
CA LEU A 57 -23.66 24.98 15.37
C LEU A 57 -25.10 24.50 15.52
N GLN A 58 -26.03 25.43 15.73
CA GLN A 58 -27.46 25.12 15.72
C GLN A 58 -27.85 24.52 14.36
N ASP A 59 -28.55 23.38 14.38
CA ASP A 59 -28.94 22.59 13.20
C ASP A 59 -27.78 22.02 12.37
N GLU A 60 -26.60 21.83 12.96
CA GLU A 60 -25.46 21.19 12.29
C GLU A 60 -25.75 19.71 11.99
N ALA A 61 -25.84 19.37 10.71
CA ALA A 61 -25.88 17.98 10.28
C ALA A 61 -24.57 17.25 10.65
N GLU A 62 -24.70 16.00 11.10
CA GLU A 62 -23.59 15.12 11.51
C GLU A 62 -22.47 15.09 10.45
N TYR A 63 -22.86 14.94 9.18
CA TYR A 63 -22.08 15.18 7.97
C TYR A 63 -23.03 15.19 6.74
N PRO A 64 -22.62 15.74 5.59
CA PRO A 64 -23.46 15.75 4.39
C PRO A 64 -23.78 14.34 3.87
N PRO A 65 -25.06 13.98 3.61
CA PRO A 65 -25.43 12.66 3.09
C PRO A 65 -24.73 12.29 1.77
N ALA A 66 -24.37 13.28 0.96
CA ALA A 66 -23.65 13.09 -0.30
C ALA A 66 -22.29 12.38 -0.13
N TRP A 67 -21.67 12.47 1.05
CA TRP A 67 -20.40 11.79 1.33
C TRP A 67 -20.57 10.27 1.40
N GLU A 68 -21.78 9.81 1.71
CA GLU A 68 -22.10 8.39 1.74
C GLU A 68 -22.24 7.80 0.32
N THR A 69 -22.56 8.62 -0.66
CA THR A 69 -22.93 8.17 -2.02
C THR A 69 -21.88 8.49 -3.08
N GLY A 70 -20.88 9.34 -2.80
CA GLY A 70 -19.96 9.82 -3.84
C GLY A 70 -18.55 10.17 -3.37
N LEU A 71 -17.57 9.38 -3.81
CA LEU A 71 -16.11 9.60 -3.68
C LEU A 71 -15.65 11.01 -4.05
N ARG A 72 -16.24 11.61 -5.10
CA ARG A 72 -15.88 12.95 -5.56
C ARG A 72 -16.23 14.05 -4.56
N SER A 73 -17.31 13.86 -3.78
CA SER A 73 -17.75 14.88 -2.84
C SER A 73 -16.81 14.98 -1.64
N LEU A 74 -16.44 13.84 -1.06
CA LEU A 74 -15.53 13.79 0.09
C LEU A 74 -14.13 14.27 -0.29
N SER A 75 -13.60 13.85 -1.45
CA SER A 75 -12.24 14.25 -1.87
C SER A 75 -12.13 15.75 -2.13
N ILE A 76 -13.14 16.39 -2.73
CA ILE A 76 -13.17 17.84 -2.91
C ILE A 76 -13.25 18.55 -1.56
N ILE A 77 -14.08 18.07 -0.63
CA ILE A 77 -14.19 18.69 0.70
C ILE A 77 -12.89 18.54 1.48
N LEU A 78 -12.29 17.35 1.49
CA LEU A 78 -11.02 17.09 2.17
C LEU A 78 -9.92 17.98 1.62
N ARG A 79 -9.82 18.09 0.29
CA ARG A 79 -8.88 19.00 -0.36
C ARG A 79 -9.09 20.46 0.07
N ASN A 80 -10.33 20.94 0.05
CA ASN A 80 -10.63 22.32 0.45
C ASN A 80 -10.32 22.58 1.93
N PHE A 81 -10.58 21.59 2.79
CA PHE A 81 -10.23 21.63 4.21
C PHE A 81 -8.72 21.71 4.41
N GLU A 82 -7.96 20.81 3.76
CA GLU A 82 -6.50 20.82 3.84
C GLU A 82 -5.89 22.10 3.28
N GLU A 83 -6.37 22.58 2.13
CA GLU A 83 -5.91 23.87 1.55
C GLU A 83 -6.18 25.02 2.52
N THR A 84 -7.34 25.02 3.17
CA THR A 84 -7.68 26.01 4.20
C THR A 84 -6.73 25.96 5.40
N VAL A 85 -6.39 24.77 5.90
CA VAL A 85 -5.46 24.62 7.02
C VAL A 85 -4.04 25.02 6.63
N LYS A 86 -3.63 24.76 5.38
CA LYS A 86 -2.26 25.01 4.88
C LYS A 86 -2.00 26.46 4.52
N HIS A 87 -2.98 27.16 3.95
CA HIS A 87 -2.80 28.50 3.36
C HIS A 87 -3.30 29.60 4.29
N GLU A 88 -2.40 30.06 5.16
CA GLU A 88 -2.62 31.14 6.13
C GLU A 88 -3.04 32.47 5.46
N GLU A 89 -2.55 32.71 4.24
CA GLU A 89 -2.82 33.92 3.43
C GLU A 89 -4.30 34.10 3.07
N TRP A 90 -5.13 33.05 3.16
CA TRP A 90 -6.56 33.16 2.86
C TRP A 90 -7.34 33.92 3.94
N TYR A 91 -6.66 34.30 5.03
CA TYR A 91 -7.23 34.78 6.28
C TYR A 91 -6.56 36.02 6.83
N GLU A 92 -5.88 36.83 6.00
CA GLU A 92 -5.24 38.11 6.38
C GLU A 92 -6.18 39.12 7.07
N ASN A 93 -7.50 38.90 7.03
CA ASN A 93 -8.52 39.75 7.65
C ASN A 93 -9.26 39.08 8.83
N TRP A 94 -8.74 37.98 9.38
CA TRP A 94 -9.33 37.32 10.54
C TRP A 94 -8.80 37.88 11.85
N GLU A 95 -9.57 37.71 12.93
CA GLU A 95 -9.10 37.99 14.29
C GLU A 95 -7.83 37.18 14.60
N ASP A 96 -6.85 37.83 15.23
CA ASP A 96 -5.52 37.25 15.51
C ASP A 96 -5.60 35.88 16.22
N GLU A 97 -6.57 35.72 17.14
CA GLU A 97 -6.81 34.47 17.86
C GLU A 97 -7.17 33.31 16.91
N ARG A 98 -7.97 33.55 15.87
CA ARG A 98 -8.36 32.52 14.89
C ARG A 98 -7.18 32.15 14.00
N VAL A 99 -6.36 33.13 13.63
CA VAL A 99 -5.13 32.90 12.86
C VAL A 99 -4.13 32.07 13.68
N ALA A 100 -4.00 32.34 14.99
CA ALA A 100 -3.15 31.55 15.87
C ALA A 100 -3.60 30.09 15.97
N VAL A 101 -4.90 29.84 16.11
CA VAL A 101 -5.48 28.49 16.10
C VAL A 101 -5.19 27.77 14.78
N LEU A 102 -5.35 28.45 13.65
CA LEU A 102 -5.02 27.87 12.33
C LEU A 102 -3.54 27.52 12.20
N LYS A 103 -2.64 28.38 12.69
CA LYS A 103 -1.19 28.11 12.69
C LYS A 103 -0.85 26.85 13.49
N MET A 104 -1.48 26.68 14.65
CA MET A 104 -1.32 25.46 15.45
C MET A 104 -1.87 24.23 14.71
N ALA A 105 -3.05 24.34 14.10
CA ALA A 105 -3.61 23.24 13.30
C ALA A 105 -2.71 22.86 12.10
N ASN A 106 -2.13 23.85 11.41
CA ASN A 106 -1.17 23.65 10.32
C ASN A 106 0.11 22.97 10.82
N ALA A 107 0.64 23.41 11.96
CA ALA A 107 1.82 22.80 12.58
C ALA A 107 1.56 21.31 12.91
N ILE A 108 0.43 20.99 13.54
CA ILE A 108 0.01 19.62 13.83
C ILE A 108 -0.10 18.79 12.55
N HIS A 109 -0.74 19.34 11.51
CA HIS A 109 -0.85 18.66 10.21
C HIS A 109 0.54 18.37 9.61
N ARG A 110 1.48 19.32 9.68
CA ARG A 110 2.84 19.14 9.14
C ARG A 110 3.63 18.10 9.93
N GLU A 111 3.54 18.13 11.25
CA GLU A 111 4.22 17.17 12.13
C GLU A 111 3.72 15.74 11.86
N ALA A 112 2.39 15.56 11.80
CA ALA A 112 1.79 14.28 11.46
C ALA A 112 2.22 13.77 10.07
N ARG A 113 2.30 14.66 9.08
CA ARG A 113 2.81 14.31 7.73
C ARG A 113 4.26 13.84 7.74
N LEU A 114 5.10 14.43 8.59
CA LEU A 114 6.50 14.01 8.73
C LEU A 114 6.58 12.62 9.35
N MET A 115 5.80 12.36 10.41
CA MET A 115 5.74 11.04 11.03
C MET A 115 5.25 9.96 10.07
N GLU A 116 4.20 10.23 9.28
CA GLU A 116 3.74 9.30 8.22
C GLU A 116 4.86 8.99 7.22
N ALA A 117 5.57 10.02 6.75
CA ALA A 117 6.65 9.85 5.78
C ALA A 117 7.81 9.03 6.34
N GLU A 118 8.18 9.23 7.61
CA GLU A 118 9.19 8.43 8.30
C GLU A 118 8.76 6.97 8.43
N ALA A 119 7.51 6.72 8.82
CA ALA A 119 6.94 5.39 8.92
C ALA A 119 6.90 4.67 7.57
N GLU A 120 6.57 5.37 6.47
CA GLU A 120 6.60 4.79 5.12
C GLU A 120 8.02 4.40 4.70
N VAL A 121 9.03 5.20 5.04
CA VAL A 121 10.43 4.90 4.75
C VAL A 121 10.89 3.68 5.55
N GLU A 122 10.53 3.59 6.82
CA GLU A 122 10.86 2.44 7.67
C GLU A 122 10.16 1.16 7.18
N ALA A 123 8.88 1.23 6.84
CA ALA A 123 8.13 0.10 6.28
C ALA A 123 8.74 -0.42 4.97
N LYS A 124 9.20 0.47 4.09
CA LYS A 124 9.90 0.09 2.86
C LYS A 124 11.21 -0.64 3.16
N LYS A 125 12.01 -0.15 4.10
CA LYS A 125 13.26 -0.82 4.52
C LYS A 125 12.99 -2.22 5.06
N MET A 126 11.98 -2.38 5.92
CA MET A 126 11.60 -3.69 6.46
C MET A 126 11.17 -4.66 5.35
N MET A 127 10.37 -4.20 4.37
CA MET A 127 9.97 -5.04 3.23
C MET A 127 11.16 -5.42 2.33
N GLU A 128 12.12 -4.52 2.12
CA GLU A 128 13.34 -4.82 1.37
C GLU A 128 14.20 -5.87 2.10
N GLU A 129 14.38 -5.74 3.41
CA GLU A 129 15.09 -6.73 4.24
C GLU A 129 14.41 -8.09 4.22
N GLU A 130 13.08 -8.14 4.32
CA GLU A 130 12.31 -9.39 4.21
C GLU A 130 12.44 -10.02 2.82
N ALA A 131 12.37 -9.23 1.76
CA ALA A 131 12.54 -9.69 0.39
C ALA A 131 13.96 -10.26 0.16
N GLU A 132 14.98 -9.59 0.68
CA GLU A 132 16.36 -10.09 0.65
C GLU A 132 16.51 -11.40 1.43
N ALA A 133 15.97 -11.46 2.66
CA ALA A 133 16.03 -12.65 3.49
C ALA A 133 15.32 -13.84 2.83
N ASN A 134 14.18 -13.61 2.19
CA ASN A 134 13.45 -14.62 1.44
C ASN A 134 14.23 -15.07 0.18
N GLY A 135 14.83 -14.12 -0.55
CA GLY A 135 15.69 -14.42 -1.69
C GLY A 135 16.89 -15.30 -1.32
N ARG A 136 17.52 -15.06 -0.16
CA ARG A 136 18.61 -15.90 0.37
C ARG A 136 18.12 -17.32 0.71
N LYS A 137 16.94 -17.46 1.33
CA LYS A 137 16.31 -18.76 1.63
C LYS A 137 16.00 -19.56 0.35
N MET A 138 15.45 -18.89 -0.67
CA MET A 138 15.14 -19.52 -1.96
C MET A 138 16.40 -20.00 -2.69
N ARG A 139 17.49 -19.22 -2.68
CA ARG A 139 18.77 -19.64 -3.26
C ARG A 139 19.35 -20.84 -2.52
N LYS A 140 19.31 -20.84 -1.18
CA LYS A 140 19.81 -21.96 -0.36
C LYS A 140 19.04 -23.26 -0.66
N THR A 141 17.71 -23.20 -0.69
CA THR A 141 16.88 -24.38 -1.01
C THR A 141 17.07 -24.85 -2.45
N ALA A 142 17.30 -23.95 -3.41
CA ALA A 142 17.62 -24.33 -4.79
C ALA A 142 18.97 -25.07 -4.90
N ILE A 143 19.99 -24.62 -4.18
CA ILE A 143 21.30 -25.27 -4.11
C ILE A 143 21.19 -26.66 -3.47
N GLU A 144 20.45 -26.78 -2.36
CA GLU A 144 20.22 -28.07 -1.68
C GLU A 144 19.49 -29.06 -2.58
N ARG A 145 18.48 -28.62 -3.34
CA ARG A 145 17.79 -29.46 -4.33
C ARG A 145 18.70 -29.88 -5.48
N ALA A 146 19.54 -28.97 -5.98
CA ALA A 146 20.50 -29.30 -7.03
C ALA A 146 21.54 -30.34 -6.54
N ALA A 147 22.03 -30.20 -5.30
CA ALA A 147 22.93 -31.18 -4.70
C ALA A 147 22.29 -32.56 -4.54
N GLN A 148 21.03 -32.61 -4.08
CA GLN A 148 20.28 -33.87 -3.97
C GLN A 148 20.07 -34.57 -5.33
N LEU A 149 19.81 -33.80 -6.39
CA LEU A 149 19.69 -34.33 -7.75
C LEU A 149 21.02 -34.91 -8.26
N ILE A 150 22.13 -34.23 -8.01
CA ILE A 150 23.48 -34.70 -8.38
C ILE A 150 23.81 -36.01 -7.63
N ASP A 151 23.53 -36.07 -6.33
CA ASP A 151 23.76 -37.28 -5.52
C ASP A 151 22.88 -38.45 -5.99
N ALA A 152 21.61 -38.19 -6.32
CA ALA A 152 20.70 -39.19 -6.87
C ALA A 152 21.20 -39.72 -8.23
N ASP A 153 21.69 -38.85 -9.11
CA ASP A 153 22.26 -39.23 -10.41
C ASP A 153 23.56 -40.04 -10.27
N LEU A 154 24.42 -39.70 -9.30
CA LEU A 154 25.64 -40.46 -9.00
C LEU A 154 25.31 -41.85 -8.42
N GLN A 155 24.29 -41.96 -7.56
CA GLN A 155 23.81 -43.25 -7.08
C GLN A 155 23.17 -44.11 -8.18
N ALA A 156 22.44 -43.50 -9.11
CA ALA A 156 21.85 -44.21 -10.25
C ALA A 156 22.93 -44.77 -11.18
N LYS A 157 24.00 -44.01 -11.44
CA LYS A 157 25.13 -44.45 -12.28
C LYS A 157 25.95 -45.58 -11.65
N THR A 158 26.12 -45.59 -10.34
CA THR A 158 26.88 -46.61 -9.60
C THR A 158 26.10 -47.91 -9.34
N LYS A 159 24.77 -47.90 -9.43
CA LYS A 159 23.90 -49.08 -9.23
C LYS A 159 23.58 -49.88 -10.51
N THR A 160 24.13 -49.53 -11.67
CA THR A 160 23.96 -50.35 -12.88
C THR A 160 25.00 -51.48 -12.91
N PRO A 161 24.62 -52.77 -12.70
CA PRO A 161 25.57 -53.86 -12.87
C PRO A 161 25.84 -54.01 -14.37
N SER A 162 27.11 -53.84 -14.75
CA SER A 162 27.67 -54.22 -16.04
C SER A 162 27.30 -55.67 -16.38
N LYS A 163 26.24 -55.86 -17.18
CA LYS A 163 25.95 -57.14 -17.83
C LYS A 163 26.83 -57.24 -19.06
N LYS A 164 27.93 -57.99 -18.92
CA LYS A 164 28.68 -58.60 -20.02
C LYS A 164 27.69 -59.24 -21.01
N ARG A 165 27.57 -58.71 -22.22
CA ARG A 165 26.96 -59.43 -23.35
C ARG A 165 28.06 -60.20 -24.07
N LYS A 166 28.18 -61.49 -23.77
CA LYS A 166 28.62 -62.46 -24.76
C LYS A 166 27.44 -62.68 -25.71
N ALA A 167 27.61 -62.31 -26.96
CA ALA A 167 26.80 -62.82 -28.05
C ALA A 167 27.78 -63.15 -29.18
N GLU A 168 28.16 -64.42 -29.21
CA GLU A 168 28.60 -65.09 -30.44
C GLU A 168 27.48 -64.87 -31.46
N VAL A 169 27.81 -64.26 -32.59
CA VAL A 169 26.98 -64.35 -33.79
C VAL A 169 27.93 -64.70 -34.92
N GLU A 170 27.71 -65.90 -35.42
CA GLU A 170 28.38 -66.55 -36.53
C GLU A 170 28.37 -65.66 -37.79
N VAL A 171 29.50 -65.66 -38.48
CA VAL A 171 29.64 -65.13 -39.83
C VAL A 171 28.89 -66.06 -40.79
N PRO A 172 28.19 -65.51 -41.78
CA PRO A 172 28.45 -65.96 -43.13
C PRO A 172 28.79 -64.80 -44.06
N ALA A 173 29.78 -65.06 -44.90
CA ALA A 173 30.27 -64.21 -45.96
C ALA A 173 29.22 -64.00 -47.08
N THR A 174 29.58 -63.08 -47.99
CA THR A 174 28.94 -62.66 -49.26
C THR A 174 28.24 -61.29 -49.15
N ASP A 175 28.34 -60.34 -50.07
CA ASP A 175 29.05 -60.29 -51.34
C ASP A 175 29.35 -58.82 -51.66
N ARG A 176 30.53 -58.55 -52.20
CA ARG A 176 30.93 -57.21 -52.65
C ARG A 176 30.22 -56.93 -53.97
N VAL A 177 29.30 -55.96 -53.99
CA VAL A 177 28.87 -55.33 -55.25
C VAL A 177 29.06 -53.83 -55.17
N LEU A 178 30.17 -53.39 -55.76
CA LEU A 178 30.42 -52.01 -56.19
C LEU A 178 29.31 -51.55 -57.15
N ARG A 179 28.73 -50.38 -56.91
CA ARG A 179 28.19 -49.55 -58.02
C ARG A 179 28.56 -48.07 -57.87
N PRO A 180 28.81 -47.37 -58.99
CA PRO A 180 29.48 -46.09 -59.00
C PRO A 180 28.50 -44.92 -58.88
N ARG A 181 29.00 -43.86 -58.24
CA ARG A 181 28.40 -42.53 -58.10
C ARG A 181 28.36 -41.84 -59.47
N ARG A 182 27.18 -41.47 -59.97
CA ARG A 182 27.06 -40.53 -61.11
C ARG A 182 26.99 -39.09 -60.59
N LYS A 183 27.67 -38.22 -61.35
CA LYS A 183 27.73 -36.75 -61.22
C LYS A 183 26.38 -36.12 -61.54
#